data_AF-A0AAF0YD91-F1
#
_entry.id   AF-A0AAF0YD91-F1
#
_cell.length_a   1.000
_cell.length_b   1.000
_cell.length_c   1.000
_cell.angle_alpha   90.00
_cell.angle_beta   90.00
_cell.angle_gamma   90.00
#
_symmetry.space_group_name_H-M   'P 1'
#
loop_
_entity.id
_entity.type
_entity.pdbx_description
1 polymer ?
#
loop_
_entity_poly.entity_id
_entity_poly.type
_entity_poly.pdbx_seq_one_letter_code
_entity_poly.pdbx_strand_id
1 'polypeptide(L)'
;MSSTEPAEPDAAAAARADARALRIAKAVERSKTEYKPEHAYTERGWFNAAGPSDPAKAKADRQKVEYIATRALVVDRDRVSAAAALAAVRAAAGAKALSGLPRELLGTALAAAVAARDDAACVEFAAAAKGHWGTNVGLALASAQALSAGGKTRDSLAPLLASTGVALHYPILEALRSALEAEVAGEGGDDGVETLTQVVRTVAASRAWAFARPLFAEGKPAQSPAQPAVAEDLRERIAAVDRQALAKRLAVERGVLDGAVARLARALGSAVHEEPEAAPGERVERGVREL
;
A
#
# COMPACT_ATOMS: atom_id res chain seq x y z
N MET A 1 47.41 -35.57 35.57
CA MET A 1 46.52 -35.98 34.47
C MET A 1 45.35 -36.71 35.09
N SER A 2 44.20 -36.05 35.22
CA SER A 2 42.97 -36.68 35.70
C SER A 2 42.05 -36.77 34.50
N SER A 3 41.88 -37.99 33.99
CA SER A 3 40.98 -38.30 32.89
C SER A 3 39.55 -38.29 33.43
N THR A 4 38.74 -37.35 32.96
CA THR A 4 37.30 -37.34 33.22
C THR A 4 36.64 -38.30 32.23
N GLU A 5 36.15 -39.44 32.72
CA GLU A 5 35.27 -40.32 31.96
C GLU A 5 33.97 -39.57 31.56
N PRO A 6 33.42 -39.80 30.36
CA PRO A 6 32.18 -39.18 29.95
C PRO A 6 31.01 -39.75 30.75
N ALA A 7 30.23 -38.87 31.38
CA ALA A 7 29.03 -39.23 32.13
C ALA A 7 28.05 -39.99 31.22
N GLU A 8 27.60 -41.16 31.66
CA GLU A 8 26.56 -41.94 30.99
C GLU A 8 25.30 -41.09 30.79
N PRO A 9 24.64 -41.19 29.62
CA PRO A 9 23.42 -40.45 29.37
C PRO A 9 22.32 -40.92 30.33
N ASP A 10 21.79 -39.97 31.10
CA ASP A 10 20.70 -40.17 32.07
C ASP A 10 19.53 -40.92 31.41
N ALA A 11 19.36 -42.19 31.79
CA ALA A 11 18.35 -43.09 31.23
C ALA A 11 16.92 -42.53 31.35
N ALA A 12 16.68 -41.65 32.33
CA ALA A 12 15.42 -40.93 32.49
C ALA A 12 15.18 -39.90 31.38
N ALA A 13 16.23 -39.28 30.83
CA ALA A 13 16.13 -38.34 29.71
C ALA A 13 15.82 -39.06 28.40
N ALA A 14 16.44 -40.22 28.15
CA ALA A 14 16.15 -41.07 27.00
C ALA A 14 14.69 -41.57 27.02
N ALA A 15 14.22 -42.07 28.17
CA ALA A 15 12.83 -42.52 28.32
C ALA A 15 11.79 -41.40 28.12
N ARG A 16 12.12 -40.16 28.51
CA ARG A 16 11.26 -38.98 28.26
C ARG A 16 11.21 -38.60 26.78
N ALA A 17 12.33 -38.71 26.07
CA ALA A 17 12.41 -38.45 24.64
C ALA A 17 11.56 -39.47 23.86
N ASP A 18 11.66 -40.75 24.21
CA ASP A 18 10.89 -41.83 23.59
C ASP A 18 9.39 -41.69 23.84
N ALA A 19 8.99 -41.35 25.08
CA ALA A 19 7.59 -41.08 25.42
C ALA A 19 7.02 -39.84 24.71
N ARG A 20 7.86 -38.86 24.35
CA ARG A 20 7.45 -37.71 23.54
C ARG A 20 7.32 -38.09 22.07
N ALA A 21 8.26 -38.86 21.52
CA ALA A 21 8.21 -39.35 20.14
C ALA A 21 6.96 -40.20 19.89
N LEU A 22 6.62 -41.10 20.81
CA LEU A 22 5.39 -41.91 20.77
C LEU A 22 4.11 -41.06 20.80
N ARG A 23 4.08 -40.00 21.62
CA ARG A 23 2.93 -39.07 21.66
C ARG A 23 2.78 -38.30 20.36
N ILE A 24 3.89 -37.84 19.76
CA ILE A 24 3.88 -37.15 18.48
C ILE A 24 3.42 -38.09 17.36
N ALA A 25 4.00 -39.30 17.28
CA ALA A 25 3.60 -40.30 16.28
C ALA A 25 2.11 -40.64 16.38
N LYS A 26 1.59 -40.83 17.60
CA LYS A 26 0.17 -41.10 17.82
C LYS A 26 -0.73 -39.90 17.44
N ALA A 27 -0.28 -38.67 17.68
CA ALA A 27 -1.00 -37.47 17.25
C ALA A 27 -1.02 -37.30 15.72
N VAL A 28 0.08 -37.67 15.04
CA VAL A 28 0.17 -37.65 13.57
C VAL A 28 -0.73 -38.72 12.94
N GLU A 29 -0.78 -39.93 13.50
CA GLU A 29 -1.73 -40.95 13.00
C GLU A 29 -3.19 -40.56 13.26
N ARG A 30 -3.46 -39.89 14.38
CA ARG A 30 -4.80 -39.35 14.67
C ARG A 30 -5.17 -38.19 13.75
N SER A 31 -4.23 -37.33 13.37
CA SER A 31 -4.50 -36.24 12.41
C SER A 31 -4.75 -36.75 10.99
N LYS A 32 -4.18 -37.90 10.61
CA LYS A 32 -4.48 -38.56 9.32
C LYS A 32 -5.89 -39.15 9.24
N THR A 33 -6.52 -39.43 10.37
CA THR A 33 -7.86 -40.07 10.44
C THR A 33 -9.00 -39.07 10.69
N GLU A 34 -8.70 -37.85 11.16
CA GLU A 34 -9.73 -36.84 11.49
C GLU A 34 -10.09 -35.88 10.34
N TYR A 35 -9.34 -35.85 9.24
CA TYR A 35 -9.79 -35.16 8.03
C TYR A 35 -10.67 -36.12 7.21
N LYS A 36 -11.99 -36.05 7.41
CA LYS A 36 -12.90 -36.48 6.35
C LYS A 36 -12.49 -35.73 5.07
N PRO A 37 -12.49 -36.37 3.88
CA PRO A 37 -12.40 -35.67 2.62
C PRO A 37 -13.71 -34.90 2.40
N GLU A 38 -13.99 -33.91 3.25
CA GLU A 38 -14.92 -32.86 2.94
C GLU A 38 -14.21 -32.02 1.89
N HIS A 39 -14.40 -32.41 0.63
CA HIS A 39 -14.24 -31.47 -0.46
C HIS A 39 -15.20 -30.33 -0.18
N ALA A 40 -14.69 -29.25 0.41
CA ALA A 40 -15.41 -27.99 0.52
C ALA A 40 -15.57 -27.41 -0.90
N TYR A 41 -16.49 -27.97 -1.67
CA TYR A 41 -17.01 -27.35 -2.88
C TYR A 41 -17.85 -26.17 -2.42
N THR A 42 -17.23 -25.00 -2.27
CA THR A 42 -18.00 -23.76 -2.29
C THR A 42 -18.40 -23.52 -3.74
N GLU A 43 -19.65 -23.86 -4.09
CA GLU A 43 -20.17 -23.66 -5.43
C GLU A 43 -19.95 -22.21 -5.88
N ARG A 44 -19.54 -21.98 -7.12
CA ARG A 44 -19.41 -20.61 -7.66
C ARG A 44 -20.77 -19.92 -7.54
N GLY A 45 -20.85 -18.92 -6.67
CA GLY A 45 -22.09 -18.19 -6.42
C GLY A 45 -22.95 -18.70 -5.28
N TRP A 46 -22.44 -19.55 -4.37
CA TRP A 46 -23.15 -19.95 -3.15
C TRP A 46 -23.64 -18.76 -2.30
N PHE A 47 -23.00 -17.60 -2.41
CA PHE A 47 -23.38 -16.34 -1.76
C PHE A 47 -24.39 -15.50 -2.56
N ASN A 48 -24.69 -15.87 -3.81
CA ASN A 48 -25.74 -15.27 -4.66
C ASN A 48 -27.13 -15.83 -4.33
N ALA A 49 -27.22 -16.86 -3.47
CA ALA A 49 -28.48 -17.46 -3.07
C ALA A 49 -29.29 -16.46 -2.21
N ALA A 50 -30.30 -15.87 -2.84
CA ALA A 50 -31.39 -15.06 -2.30
C ALA A 50 -31.00 -13.79 -1.52
N GLY A 51 -31.64 -12.68 -1.90
CA GLY A 51 -31.33 -11.32 -1.46
C GLY A 51 -31.34 -11.12 0.06
N PRO A 52 -30.80 -9.98 0.53
CA PRO A 52 -30.91 -9.62 1.94
C PRO A 52 -32.41 -9.50 2.27
N SER A 53 -32.95 -10.47 3.00
CA SER A 53 -34.34 -10.40 3.48
C SER A 53 -34.55 -9.30 4.52
N ASP A 54 -33.50 -8.63 4.97
CA ASP A 54 -33.55 -7.35 5.66
C ASP A 54 -32.12 -6.75 5.66
N PRO A 55 -31.79 -5.74 4.82
CA PRO A 55 -30.44 -5.15 4.80
C PRO A 55 -30.04 -4.55 6.16
N ALA A 56 -31.00 -4.33 7.06
CA ALA A 56 -30.76 -3.85 8.42
C ALA A 56 -30.31 -4.93 9.42
N LYS A 57 -30.50 -6.24 9.13
CA LYS A 57 -30.24 -7.33 10.11
C LYS A 57 -29.17 -8.33 9.68
N ALA A 58 -28.83 -8.40 8.40
CA ALA A 58 -27.65 -9.13 7.97
C ALA A 58 -26.42 -8.29 8.36
N LYS A 59 -25.69 -8.67 9.41
CA LYS A 59 -24.31 -8.19 9.57
C LYS A 59 -23.61 -8.55 8.25
N ALA A 60 -23.39 -7.56 7.40
CA ALA A 60 -22.72 -7.76 6.13
C ALA A 60 -21.35 -8.36 6.48
N ASP A 61 -21.18 -9.65 6.20
CA ASP A 61 -19.92 -10.32 6.41
C ASP A 61 -18.88 -9.59 5.57
N ARG A 62 -17.84 -9.07 6.24
CA ARG A 62 -16.75 -8.34 5.61
C ARG A 62 -16.17 -9.14 4.44
N GLN A 63 -16.02 -10.45 4.61
CA GLN A 63 -15.49 -11.33 3.57
C GLN A 63 -16.44 -11.41 2.37
N LYS A 64 -17.76 -11.42 2.62
CA LYS A 64 -18.77 -11.38 1.56
C LYS A 64 -18.70 -10.08 0.77
N VAL A 65 -18.52 -8.95 1.45
CA VAL A 65 -18.40 -7.63 0.80
C VAL A 65 -17.13 -7.53 -0.03
N GLU A 66 -15.98 -7.93 0.53
CA GLU A 66 -14.70 -7.98 -0.19
C GLU A 66 -14.79 -8.88 -1.43
N TYR A 67 -15.43 -10.06 -1.30
CA TYR A 67 -15.61 -10.98 -2.42
C TYR A 67 -16.50 -10.40 -3.53
N ILE A 68 -17.67 -9.86 -3.17
CA ILE A 68 -18.61 -9.26 -4.14
C ILE A 68 -17.91 -8.14 -4.90
N ALA A 69 -17.19 -7.28 -4.19
CA ALA A 69 -16.50 -6.16 -4.81
C ALA A 69 -15.32 -6.61 -5.67
N THR A 70 -14.56 -7.61 -5.23
CA THR A 70 -13.47 -8.19 -6.04
C THR A 70 -14.02 -8.79 -7.33
N ARG A 71 -15.13 -9.53 -7.25
CA ARG A 71 -15.79 -10.09 -8.43
C ARG A 71 -16.28 -8.99 -9.39
N ALA A 72 -16.95 -7.97 -8.86
CA ALA A 72 -17.43 -6.84 -9.65
C ALA A 72 -16.27 -6.13 -10.39
N LEU A 73 -15.14 -5.94 -9.71
CA LEU A 73 -13.97 -5.22 -10.24
C LEU A 73 -13.10 -6.04 -11.17
N VAL A 74 -13.00 -7.35 -10.96
CA VAL A 74 -12.05 -8.21 -11.70
C VAL A 74 -12.73 -9.02 -12.78
N VAL A 75 -13.92 -9.57 -12.50
CA VAL A 75 -14.63 -10.52 -13.37
C VAL A 75 -15.65 -9.79 -14.23
N ASP A 76 -16.62 -9.12 -13.59
CA ASP A 76 -17.78 -8.58 -14.30
C ASP A 76 -17.40 -7.28 -15.04
N ARG A 77 -16.58 -6.42 -14.40
CA ARG A 77 -15.99 -5.19 -14.96
C ARG A 77 -17.00 -4.20 -15.55
N ASP A 78 -18.25 -4.27 -15.12
CA ASP A 78 -19.31 -3.38 -15.55
C ASP A 78 -19.69 -2.37 -14.46
N ARG A 79 -20.28 -1.25 -14.88
CA ARG A 79 -20.64 -0.13 -14.01
C ARG A 79 -21.70 -0.49 -12.97
N VAL A 80 -22.64 -1.38 -13.32
CA VAL A 80 -23.76 -1.76 -12.44
C VAL A 80 -23.26 -2.64 -11.31
N SER A 81 -22.41 -3.62 -11.61
CA SER A 81 -21.77 -4.47 -10.61
C SER A 81 -20.87 -3.65 -9.68
N ALA A 82 -20.13 -2.68 -10.21
CA ALA A 82 -19.31 -1.77 -9.40
C ALA A 82 -20.18 -0.91 -8.45
N ALA A 83 -21.32 -0.39 -8.92
CA ALA A 83 -22.24 0.37 -8.09
C ALA A 83 -22.88 -0.50 -6.99
N ALA A 84 -23.21 -1.76 -7.29
CA ALA A 84 -23.71 -2.71 -6.29
C ALA A 84 -22.66 -3.04 -5.23
N ALA A 85 -21.40 -3.22 -5.62
CA ALA A 85 -20.28 -3.40 -4.70
C ALA A 85 -20.10 -2.19 -3.78
N LEU A 86 -20.16 -0.97 -4.33
CA LEU A 86 -20.08 0.27 -3.57
C LEU A 86 -21.21 0.39 -2.54
N ALA A 87 -22.44 0.04 -2.93
CA ALA A 87 -23.59 0.01 -2.03
C ALA A 87 -23.40 -1.02 -0.89
N ALA A 88 -22.84 -2.19 -1.20
CA ALA A 88 -22.52 -3.21 -0.19
C ALA A 88 -21.47 -2.72 0.82
N VAL A 89 -20.43 -1.98 0.37
CA VAL A 89 -19.44 -1.38 1.28
C VAL A 89 -20.07 -0.31 2.17
N ARG A 90 -20.94 0.56 1.63
CA ARG A 90 -21.68 1.54 2.43
C ARG A 90 -22.58 0.86 3.47
N ALA A 91 -23.27 -0.21 3.09
CA ALA A 91 -24.08 -0.98 4.03
C ALA A 91 -23.23 -1.62 5.14
N ALA A 92 -22.01 -2.08 4.82
CA ALA A 92 -21.08 -2.64 5.80
C ALA A 92 -20.54 -1.61 6.80
N ALA A 93 -20.41 -0.34 6.39
CA ALA A 93 -20.08 0.75 7.31
C ALA A 93 -21.22 1.00 8.32
N GLY A 94 -22.48 0.85 7.88
CA GLY A 94 -23.66 1.08 8.71
C GLY A 94 -23.69 2.51 9.26
N ALA A 95 -23.96 2.65 10.56
CA ALA A 95 -23.96 3.95 11.24
C ALA A 95 -22.56 4.48 11.60
N LYS A 96 -21.49 3.71 11.33
CA LYS A 96 -20.11 4.15 11.61
C LYS A 96 -19.65 5.12 10.54
N ALA A 97 -18.80 6.08 10.92
CA ALA A 97 -18.10 6.91 9.96
C ALA A 97 -17.28 6.02 9.00
N LEU A 98 -17.24 6.39 7.72
CA LEU A 98 -16.48 5.66 6.70
C LEU A 98 -14.98 5.56 7.03
N SER A 99 -14.43 6.53 7.76
CA SER A 99 -13.04 6.52 8.25
C SER A 99 -12.76 5.38 9.25
N GLY A 100 -13.81 4.77 9.83
CA GLY A 100 -13.70 3.59 10.68
C GLY A 100 -13.73 2.27 9.93
N LEU A 101 -13.84 2.28 8.60
CA LEU A 101 -13.74 1.07 7.79
C LEU A 101 -12.31 0.52 7.81
N PRO A 102 -12.14 -0.82 7.78
CA PRO A 102 -10.85 -1.43 7.51
C PRO A 102 -10.22 -0.89 6.23
N ARG A 103 -8.89 -0.80 6.22
CA ARG A 103 -8.09 -0.29 5.10
C ARG A 103 -8.39 -1.01 3.79
N GLU A 104 -8.62 -2.31 3.87
CA GLU A 104 -8.92 -3.17 2.73
C GLU A 104 -10.27 -2.79 2.11
N LEU A 105 -11.30 -2.57 2.93
CA LEU A 105 -12.61 -2.11 2.48
C LEU A 105 -12.58 -0.70 1.89
N LEU A 106 -11.74 0.19 2.43
CA LEU A 106 -11.53 1.52 1.84
C LEU A 106 -10.90 1.42 0.44
N GLY A 107 -9.89 0.57 0.26
CA GLY A 107 -9.26 0.34 -1.04
C GLY A 107 -10.25 -0.23 -2.06
N THR A 108 -11.06 -1.19 -1.63
CA THR A 108 -12.15 -1.75 -2.42
C THR A 108 -13.20 -0.70 -2.79
N ALA A 109 -13.60 0.16 -1.85
CA ALA A 109 -14.57 1.21 -2.10
C ALA A 109 -14.08 2.24 -3.13
N LEU A 110 -12.82 2.66 -3.02
CA LEU A 110 -12.19 3.59 -3.97
C LEU A 110 -12.20 3.02 -5.40
N ALA A 111 -11.79 1.75 -5.55
CA ALA A 111 -11.81 1.09 -6.85
C ALA A 111 -13.24 0.94 -7.40
N ALA A 112 -14.20 0.56 -6.55
CA ALA A 112 -15.61 0.44 -6.91
C ALA A 112 -16.22 1.79 -7.32
N ALA A 113 -15.91 2.88 -6.60
CA ALA A 113 -16.38 4.22 -6.93
C ALA A 113 -15.88 4.69 -8.31
N VAL A 114 -14.59 4.49 -8.59
CA VAL A 114 -14.00 4.81 -9.89
C VAL A 114 -14.65 3.99 -11.01
N ALA A 115 -14.77 2.67 -10.83
CA ALA A 115 -15.40 1.79 -11.82
C ALA A 115 -16.90 2.10 -12.03
N ALA A 116 -17.60 2.49 -10.97
CA ALA A 116 -18.98 2.94 -11.02
C ALA A 116 -19.15 4.35 -11.62
N ARG A 117 -18.05 5.10 -11.83
CA ARG A 117 -18.06 6.53 -12.21
C ARG A 117 -19.01 7.32 -11.31
N ASP A 118 -18.85 7.12 -10.00
CA ASP A 118 -19.56 7.86 -8.96
C ASP A 118 -18.60 8.89 -8.36
N ASP A 119 -18.57 10.09 -8.96
CA ASP A 119 -17.64 11.16 -8.62
C ASP A 119 -17.77 11.59 -7.14
N ALA A 120 -19.00 11.59 -6.62
CA ALA A 120 -19.26 11.93 -5.23
C ALA A 120 -18.67 10.87 -4.29
N ALA A 121 -18.86 9.59 -4.60
CA ALA A 121 -18.27 8.50 -3.83
C ALA A 121 -16.74 8.50 -3.91
N CYS A 122 -16.16 8.81 -5.07
CA CYS A 122 -14.71 8.93 -5.23
C CYS A 122 -14.11 9.92 -4.23
N VAL A 123 -14.70 11.11 -4.12
CA VAL A 123 -14.26 12.16 -3.19
C VAL A 123 -14.53 11.76 -1.74
N GLU A 124 -15.70 11.21 -1.45
CA GLU A 124 -16.11 10.78 -0.11
C GLU A 124 -15.16 9.73 0.47
N PHE A 125 -14.89 8.64 -0.27
CA PHE A 125 -14.02 7.57 0.20
C PHE A 125 -12.54 7.98 0.23
N ALA A 126 -12.09 8.88 -0.66
CA ALA A 126 -10.74 9.43 -0.61
C ALA A 126 -10.54 10.25 0.67
N ALA A 127 -11.53 11.09 1.05
CA ALA A 127 -11.49 11.84 2.29
C ALA A 127 -11.49 10.92 3.53
N ALA A 128 -12.29 9.84 3.50
CA ALA A 128 -12.30 8.84 4.58
C ALA A 128 -10.94 8.13 4.75
N ALA A 129 -10.18 7.95 3.67
CA ALA A 129 -8.86 7.34 3.68
C ALA A 129 -7.71 8.28 4.13
N LYS A 130 -7.97 9.57 4.40
CA LYS A 130 -6.95 10.59 4.70
C LYS A 130 -5.95 10.17 5.78
N GLY A 131 -6.43 9.55 6.86
CA GLY A 131 -5.60 9.07 7.96
C GLY A 131 -4.62 7.95 7.59
N HIS A 132 -4.75 7.35 6.41
CA HIS A 132 -3.92 6.24 5.97
C HIS A 132 -2.88 6.61 4.91
N TRP A 133 -2.96 7.79 4.28
CA TRP A 133 -2.13 8.15 3.14
C TRP A 133 -0.62 8.05 3.41
N GLY A 134 -0.15 8.42 4.61
CA GLY A 134 1.25 8.30 4.98
C GLY A 134 1.71 6.85 5.24
N THR A 135 0.82 5.99 5.76
CA THR A 135 1.17 4.63 6.21
C THR A 135 0.82 3.53 5.19
N ASN A 136 0.00 3.84 4.19
CA ASN A 136 -0.46 2.88 3.21
C ASN A 136 -0.40 3.51 1.81
N VAL A 137 0.67 3.15 1.10
CA VAL A 137 0.99 3.62 -0.25
C VAL A 137 -0.11 3.25 -1.25
N GLY A 138 -0.66 2.04 -1.16
CA GLY A 138 -1.73 1.59 -2.04
C GLY A 138 -3.00 2.43 -1.89
N LEU A 139 -3.37 2.76 -0.65
CA LEU A 139 -4.50 3.65 -0.38
C LEU A 139 -4.25 5.09 -0.80
N ALA A 140 -3.02 5.60 -0.63
CA ALA A 140 -2.66 6.93 -1.12
C ALA A 140 -2.82 7.01 -2.65
N LEU A 141 -2.26 6.04 -3.38
CA LEU A 141 -2.38 5.97 -4.84
C LEU A 141 -3.84 5.84 -5.29
N ALA A 142 -4.61 4.94 -4.67
CA ALA A 142 -6.02 4.75 -4.98
C ALA A 142 -6.86 6.00 -4.67
N SER A 143 -6.56 6.72 -3.58
CA SER A 143 -7.22 7.98 -3.23
C SER A 143 -6.92 9.08 -4.26
N ALA A 144 -5.66 9.17 -4.71
CA ALA A 144 -5.27 10.12 -5.75
C ALA A 144 -6.01 9.85 -7.07
N GLN A 145 -6.06 8.59 -7.49
CA GLN A 145 -6.78 8.16 -8.69
C GLN A 145 -8.29 8.45 -8.58
N ALA A 146 -8.89 8.17 -7.42
CA ALA A 146 -10.30 8.47 -7.17
C ALA A 146 -10.58 9.98 -7.21
N LEU A 147 -9.76 10.80 -6.55
CA LEU A 147 -9.91 12.27 -6.59
C LEU A 147 -9.82 12.81 -8.02
N SER A 148 -8.85 12.34 -8.80
CA SER A 148 -8.72 12.70 -10.21
C SER A 148 -9.96 12.26 -11.02
N ALA A 149 -10.43 11.02 -10.83
CA ALA A 149 -11.63 10.52 -11.48
C ALA A 149 -12.91 11.30 -11.10
N GLY A 150 -13.00 11.77 -9.85
CA GLY A 150 -14.10 12.60 -9.36
C GLY A 150 -13.97 14.09 -9.71
N GLY A 151 -13.09 14.46 -10.65
CA GLY A 151 -12.90 15.84 -11.10
C GLY A 151 -12.16 16.75 -10.09
N LYS A 152 -11.57 16.18 -9.05
CA LYS A 152 -10.75 16.86 -8.04
C LYS A 152 -9.25 16.64 -8.31
N THR A 153 -8.82 16.94 -9.53
CA THR A 153 -7.46 16.68 -10.01
C THR A 153 -6.39 17.32 -9.13
N ARG A 154 -6.58 18.59 -8.72
CA ARG A 154 -5.62 19.28 -7.83
C ARG A 154 -5.54 18.61 -6.46
N ASP A 155 -6.67 18.20 -5.89
CA ASP A 155 -6.72 17.53 -4.58
C ASP A 155 -6.01 16.16 -4.60
N SER A 156 -5.86 15.53 -5.78
CA SER A 156 -5.12 14.27 -5.93
C SER A 156 -3.64 14.37 -5.54
N LEU A 157 -3.07 15.58 -5.50
CA LEU A 157 -1.69 15.82 -5.07
C LEU A 157 -1.49 15.53 -3.58
N ALA A 158 -2.50 15.79 -2.74
CA ALA A 158 -2.41 15.64 -1.29
C ALA A 158 -2.06 14.20 -0.84
N PRO A 159 -2.77 13.14 -1.27
CA PRO A 159 -2.39 11.77 -0.91
C PRO A 159 -1.01 11.37 -1.44
N LEU A 160 -0.64 11.81 -2.64
CA LEU A 160 0.66 11.51 -3.24
C LEU A 160 1.81 12.15 -2.46
N LEU A 161 1.68 13.43 -2.11
CA LEU A 161 2.66 14.16 -1.29
C LEU A 161 2.73 13.59 0.13
N ALA A 162 1.59 13.24 0.75
CA ALA A 162 1.55 12.62 2.07
C ALA A 162 2.32 11.30 2.11
N SER A 163 2.14 10.44 1.10
CA SER A 163 2.91 9.20 0.98
C SER A 163 4.39 9.47 0.70
N THR A 164 4.71 10.43 -0.18
CA THR A 164 6.09 10.84 -0.52
C THR A 164 6.85 11.36 0.69
N GLY A 165 6.18 12.04 1.63
CA GLY A 165 6.80 12.51 2.88
C GLY A 165 7.33 11.38 3.77
N VAL A 166 6.74 10.18 3.67
CA VAL A 166 7.17 9.00 4.43
C VAL A 166 8.22 8.23 3.63
N ALA A 167 7.91 7.85 2.39
CA ALA A 167 8.77 6.99 1.58
C ALA A 167 8.67 7.28 0.07
N LEU A 168 9.73 6.97 -0.67
CA LEU A 168 9.88 7.27 -2.09
C LEU A 168 9.57 6.05 -2.96
N HIS A 169 8.28 5.72 -3.07
CA HIS A 169 7.81 4.62 -3.91
C HIS A 169 7.65 5.08 -5.36
N TYR A 170 8.25 4.35 -6.30
CA TYR A 170 8.21 4.70 -7.72
C TYR A 170 6.78 4.93 -8.28
N PRO A 171 5.76 4.08 -8.00
CA PRO A 171 4.40 4.34 -8.49
C PRO A 171 3.79 5.64 -7.98
N ILE A 172 4.11 6.05 -6.75
CA ILE A 172 3.65 7.34 -6.19
C ILE A 172 4.38 8.50 -6.87
N LEU A 173 5.69 8.38 -7.05
CA LEU A 173 6.49 9.42 -7.71
C LEU A 173 6.05 9.63 -9.15
N GLU A 174 5.71 8.56 -9.87
CA GLU A 174 5.23 8.64 -11.24
C GLU A 174 3.83 9.28 -11.32
N ALA A 175 2.91 8.87 -10.43
CA ALA A 175 1.60 9.51 -10.33
C ALA A 175 1.72 11.00 -9.94
N LEU A 176 2.63 11.34 -9.03
CA LEU A 176 2.90 12.72 -8.61
C LEU A 176 3.48 13.53 -9.76
N ARG A 177 4.42 12.96 -10.53
CA ARG A 177 5.00 13.58 -11.73
C ARG A 177 3.89 13.94 -12.71
N SER A 178 3.03 12.97 -13.06
CA SER A 178 1.94 13.21 -14.00
C SER A 178 0.94 14.26 -13.51
N ALA A 179 0.60 14.25 -12.22
CA ALA A 179 -0.31 15.24 -11.63
C ALA A 179 0.28 16.66 -11.64
N LEU A 180 1.58 16.80 -11.33
CA LEU A 180 2.27 18.09 -11.37
C LEU A 180 2.46 18.61 -12.80
N GLU A 181 2.77 17.75 -13.76
CA GLU A 181 2.86 18.14 -15.18
C GLU A 181 1.53 18.67 -15.72
N ALA A 182 0.40 18.12 -15.27
CA ALA A 182 -0.91 18.64 -15.60
C ALA A 182 -1.15 20.06 -15.02
N GLU A 183 -0.67 20.34 -13.80
CA GLU A 183 -0.75 21.68 -13.20
C GLU A 183 0.11 22.71 -13.94
N VAL A 184 1.32 22.33 -14.39
CA VAL A 184 2.20 23.19 -15.19
C VAL A 184 1.56 23.53 -16.54
N ALA A 185 0.92 22.55 -17.19
CA ALA A 185 0.32 22.73 -18.50
C ALA A 185 -0.96 23.60 -18.50
N GLY A 186 -1.71 23.61 -17.38
CA GLY A 186 -3.03 24.25 -17.33
C GLY A 186 -3.02 25.75 -16.98
N GLU A 187 -2.28 26.14 -15.94
CA GLU A 187 -2.30 27.49 -15.38
C GLU A 187 -0.85 27.99 -15.26
N GLY A 188 -0.36 28.65 -16.33
CA GLY A 188 0.89 29.41 -16.46
C GLY A 188 2.03 29.05 -15.50
N GLY A 189 3.10 28.47 -16.04
CA GLY A 189 4.30 27.97 -15.32
C GLY A 189 4.66 28.76 -14.06
N ASP A 190 4.30 28.21 -12.91
CA ASP A 190 4.81 28.66 -11.61
C ASP A 190 6.18 28.00 -11.41
N ASP A 191 7.23 28.81 -11.30
CA ASP A 191 8.61 28.34 -11.14
C ASP A 191 8.77 27.31 -10.00
N GLY A 192 7.97 27.43 -8.94
CA GLY A 192 7.96 26.50 -7.82
C GLY A 192 7.35 25.14 -8.18
N VAL A 193 6.23 25.13 -8.90
CA VAL A 193 5.61 23.91 -9.41
C VAL A 193 6.51 23.23 -10.45
N GLU A 194 7.11 24.00 -11.36
CA GLU A 194 8.06 23.48 -12.34
C GLU A 194 9.29 22.87 -11.67
N THR A 195 9.86 23.56 -10.68
CA THR A 195 11.00 23.06 -9.91
C THR A 195 10.63 21.78 -9.18
N LEU A 196 9.48 21.71 -8.49
CA LEU A 196 9.02 20.47 -7.85
C LEU A 196 8.82 19.33 -8.86
N THR A 197 8.26 19.64 -10.04
CA THR A 197 8.08 18.66 -11.12
C THR A 197 9.42 18.09 -11.59
N GLN A 198 10.42 18.94 -11.80
CA GLN A 198 11.78 18.53 -12.19
C GLN A 198 12.43 17.65 -11.12
N VAL A 199 12.27 18.00 -9.85
CA VAL A 199 12.76 17.19 -8.72
C VAL A 199 12.11 15.80 -8.72
N VAL A 200 10.77 15.74 -8.77
CA VAL A 200 10.03 14.47 -8.76
C VAL A 200 10.43 13.60 -9.96
N ARG A 201 10.56 14.19 -11.15
CA ARG A 201 11.01 13.49 -12.36
C ARG A 201 12.40 12.88 -12.20
N THR A 202 13.36 13.64 -11.67
CA THR A 202 14.72 13.16 -11.43
C THR A 202 14.75 12.03 -10.41
N VAL A 203 14.03 12.17 -9.29
CA VAL A 203 13.96 11.13 -8.26
C VAL A 203 13.25 9.87 -8.80
N ALA A 204 12.15 10.02 -9.54
CA ALA A 204 11.44 8.90 -10.18
C ALA A 204 12.36 8.13 -11.14
N ALA A 205 13.09 8.83 -12.01
CA ALA A 205 14.04 8.23 -12.95
C ALA A 205 15.13 7.41 -12.23
N SER A 206 15.69 7.94 -11.13
CA SER A 206 16.69 7.22 -10.33
C SER A 206 16.15 5.96 -9.64
N ARG A 207 14.83 5.81 -9.52
CA ARG A 207 14.15 4.66 -8.89
C ARG A 207 13.50 3.70 -9.89
N ALA A 208 13.33 4.12 -11.15
CA ALA A 208 12.66 3.35 -12.19
C ALA A 208 13.34 1.99 -12.46
N TRP A 209 14.66 1.91 -12.35
CA TRP A 209 15.43 0.69 -12.62
C TRP A 209 15.00 -0.51 -11.76
N ALA A 210 14.63 -0.26 -10.50
CA ALA A 210 14.20 -1.31 -9.58
C ALA A 210 12.82 -1.89 -9.95
N PHE A 211 11.98 -1.09 -10.63
CA PHE A 211 10.66 -1.50 -11.09
C PHE A 211 10.67 -2.11 -12.50
N ALA A 212 11.64 -1.74 -13.34
CA ALA A 212 11.77 -2.29 -14.69
C ALA A 212 12.32 -3.72 -14.72
N ARG A 213 12.89 -4.20 -13.60
CA ARG A 213 13.45 -5.55 -13.50
C ARG A 213 12.35 -6.60 -13.31
N PRO A 214 12.35 -7.70 -14.10
CA PRO A 214 11.45 -8.82 -13.85
C PRO A 214 11.68 -9.43 -12.46
N LEU A 215 10.59 -9.78 -11.77
CA LEU A 215 10.61 -10.36 -10.42
C LEU A 215 11.52 -11.59 -10.29
N PHE A 216 11.64 -12.35 -11.39
CA PHE A 216 12.40 -13.61 -11.44
C PHE A 216 13.66 -13.51 -12.32
N ALA A 217 14.19 -12.31 -12.56
CA ALA A 217 15.41 -12.17 -13.34
C ALA A 217 16.62 -12.76 -12.59
N GLU A 218 17.23 -13.80 -13.16
CA GLU A 218 18.46 -14.41 -12.68
C GLU A 218 19.65 -13.48 -12.98
N GLY A 219 20.36 -13.04 -11.93
CA GLY A 219 21.49 -12.11 -12.06
C GLY A 219 21.69 -11.25 -10.81
N LYS A 220 22.93 -10.80 -10.59
CA LYS A 220 23.22 -9.81 -9.55
C LYS A 220 22.42 -8.54 -9.83
N PRO A 221 21.85 -7.89 -8.79
CA PRO A 221 21.16 -6.62 -8.99
C PRO A 221 22.10 -5.64 -9.66
N ALA A 222 21.65 -5.05 -10.78
CA ALA A 222 22.30 -3.89 -11.36
C ALA A 222 22.42 -2.84 -10.26
N GLN A 223 23.61 -2.25 -10.10
CA GLN A 223 23.80 -1.15 -9.18
C GLN A 223 22.91 0.02 -9.61
N SER A 224 22.40 0.77 -8.62
CA SER A 224 21.67 2.00 -8.91
C SER A 224 22.54 2.89 -9.80
N PRO A 225 22.02 3.45 -10.90
CA PRO A 225 22.78 4.39 -11.72
C PRO A 225 23.24 5.55 -10.83
N ALA A 226 24.47 6.02 -11.09
CA ALA A 226 25.02 7.18 -10.40
C ALA A 226 24.09 8.39 -10.58
N GLN A 227 23.89 9.15 -9.51
CA GLN A 227 23.05 10.35 -9.59
C GLN A 227 23.73 11.41 -10.48
N PRO A 228 22.99 12.05 -11.40
CA PRO A 228 23.56 13.08 -12.27
C PRO A 228 23.91 14.35 -11.49
N ALA A 229 24.92 15.09 -11.95
CA ALA A 229 25.33 16.40 -11.38
C ALA A 229 24.17 17.44 -11.32
N VAL A 230 23.14 17.25 -12.16
CA VAL A 230 21.89 18.03 -12.16
C VAL A 230 21.16 17.99 -10.80
N ALA A 231 21.47 17.01 -9.95
CA ALA A 231 20.78 16.83 -8.67
C ALA A 231 21.16 17.88 -7.60
N GLU A 232 22.35 18.48 -7.66
CA GLU A 232 22.79 19.50 -6.69
C GLU A 232 22.11 20.86 -6.95
N ASP A 233 22.10 21.34 -8.20
CA ASP A 233 21.36 22.55 -8.61
C ASP A 233 19.87 22.44 -8.26
N LEU A 234 19.24 21.30 -8.58
CA LEU A 234 17.84 21.08 -8.25
C LEU A 234 17.57 21.10 -6.74
N ARG A 235 18.53 20.64 -5.92
CA ARG A 235 18.42 20.66 -4.46
C ARG A 235 18.45 22.08 -3.90
N GLU A 236 19.29 22.95 -4.45
CA GLU A 236 19.34 24.37 -4.07
C GLU A 236 18.08 25.10 -4.52
N ARG A 237 17.68 24.91 -5.77
CA ARG A 237 16.47 25.52 -6.33
C ARG A 237 15.22 25.14 -5.54
N ILE A 238 15.03 23.85 -5.24
CA ILE A 238 13.85 23.43 -4.46
C ILE A 238 13.89 23.94 -3.02
N ALA A 239 15.07 24.17 -2.44
CA ALA A 239 15.20 24.77 -1.11
C ALA A 239 14.82 26.27 -1.10
N ALA A 240 15.05 26.98 -2.21
CA ALA A 240 14.71 28.40 -2.37
C ALA A 240 13.22 28.65 -2.67
N VAL A 241 12.45 27.63 -3.08
CA VAL A 241 11.02 27.77 -3.39
C VAL A 241 10.22 28.18 -2.15
N ASP A 242 9.38 29.23 -2.29
CA ASP A 242 8.42 29.62 -1.25
C ASP A 242 7.38 28.50 -1.04
N ARG A 243 7.55 27.76 0.07
CA ARG A 243 6.67 26.66 0.49
C ARG A 243 5.24 27.10 0.76
N GLN A 244 5.03 28.31 1.23
CA GLN A 244 3.69 28.80 1.56
C GLN A 244 2.92 29.16 0.29
N ALA A 245 3.59 29.81 -0.67
CA ALA A 245 3.01 30.07 -1.99
C ALA A 245 2.71 28.74 -2.71
N LEU A 246 3.66 27.81 -2.73
CA LEU A 246 3.50 26.51 -3.39
C LEU A 246 2.38 25.67 -2.77
N ALA A 247 2.27 25.62 -1.43
CA ALA A 247 1.19 24.90 -0.74
C ALA A 247 -0.20 25.44 -1.11
N LYS A 248 -0.34 26.78 -1.17
CA LYS A 248 -1.58 27.42 -1.60
C LYS A 248 -1.90 27.11 -3.07
N ARG A 249 -0.90 27.20 -3.94
CA ARG A 249 -1.04 26.94 -5.39
C ARG A 249 -1.49 25.51 -5.68
N LEU A 250 -0.95 24.54 -4.94
CA LEU A 250 -1.27 23.12 -5.07
C LEU A 250 -2.49 22.69 -4.22
N ALA A 251 -3.10 23.62 -3.47
CA ALA A 251 -4.20 23.34 -2.54
C ALA A 251 -3.90 22.21 -1.53
N VAL A 252 -2.67 22.13 -1.04
CA VAL A 252 -2.21 21.08 -0.11
C VAL A 252 -1.82 21.68 1.24
N GLU A 253 -1.93 20.88 2.30
CA GLU A 253 -1.47 21.29 3.62
C GLU A 253 0.05 21.51 3.62
N ARG A 254 0.50 22.64 4.18
CA ARG A 254 1.92 23.00 4.19
C ARG A 254 2.80 21.92 4.84
N GLY A 255 2.36 21.32 5.95
CA GLY A 255 3.13 20.27 6.61
C GLY A 255 3.32 19.01 5.75
N VAL A 256 2.32 18.67 4.94
CA VAL A 256 2.40 17.56 3.97
C VAL A 256 3.42 17.88 2.87
N LEU A 257 3.36 19.10 2.33
CA LEU A 257 4.31 19.57 1.33
C LEU A 257 5.74 19.60 1.88
N ASP A 258 5.95 20.19 3.06
CA ASP A 258 7.26 20.33 3.67
C ASP A 258 7.91 18.95 3.91
N GLY A 259 7.15 17.97 4.40
CA GLY A 259 7.61 16.59 4.58
C GLY A 259 8.02 15.93 3.25
N ALA A 260 7.17 16.04 2.23
CA ALA A 260 7.45 15.50 0.90
C ALA A 260 8.71 16.12 0.28
N VAL A 261 8.84 17.44 0.34
CA VAL A 261 9.98 18.12 -0.26
C VAL A 261 11.28 17.83 0.50
N ALA A 262 11.25 17.80 1.84
CA ALA A 262 12.43 17.41 2.63
C ALA A 262 12.91 15.99 2.29
N ARG A 263 11.98 15.06 2.00
CA ARG A 263 12.32 13.70 1.55
C ARG A 263 12.93 13.70 0.16
N LEU A 264 12.32 14.41 -0.79
CA LEU A 264 12.80 14.53 -2.17
C LEU A 264 14.17 15.20 -2.26
N ALA A 265 14.39 16.30 -1.53
CA ALA A 265 15.67 17.01 -1.49
C ALA A 265 16.80 16.14 -0.91
N ARG A 266 16.51 15.33 0.13
CA ARG A 266 17.47 14.33 0.64
C ARG A 266 17.82 13.29 -0.42
N ALA A 267 16.85 12.84 -1.19
CA ALA A 267 17.07 11.86 -2.24
C ALA A 267 17.87 12.38 -3.43
N LEU A 268 17.94 13.70 -3.66
CA LEU A 268 18.79 14.31 -4.68
C LEU A 268 20.27 14.41 -4.29
N GLY A 269 20.59 14.38 -3.00
CA GLY A 269 21.96 14.63 -2.52
C GLY A 269 22.58 13.49 -1.71
N SER A 270 21.86 12.39 -1.51
CA SER A 270 22.45 11.18 -0.93
C SER A 270 22.99 10.34 -2.08
N ALA A 271 24.31 10.42 -2.30
CA ALA A 271 25.01 9.27 -2.82
C ALA A 271 24.61 8.06 -1.97
N VAL A 272 24.25 6.98 -2.64
CA VAL A 272 23.85 5.70 -2.05
C VAL A 272 24.77 5.35 -0.86
N HIS A 273 24.20 5.21 0.34
CA HIS A 273 24.62 4.31 1.44
C HIS A 273 24.15 4.70 2.86
N GLU A 274 23.03 5.41 3.02
CA GLU A 274 22.33 5.40 4.30
C GLU A 274 20.88 5.00 4.06
N GLU A 275 20.62 3.69 4.12
CA GLU A 275 19.32 3.28 4.65
C GLU A 275 19.19 4.00 6.00
N PRO A 276 18.11 4.76 6.22
CA PRO A 276 17.92 5.39 7.51
C PRO A 276 17.94 4.28 8.56
N GLU A 277 18.86 4.38 9.52
CA GLU A 277 18.86 3.52 10.69
C GLU A 277 17.45 3.61 11.28
N ALA A 278 16.73 2.49 11.25
CA ALA A 278 15.36 2.39 11.71
C ALA A 278 15.25 3.08 13.07
N ALA A 279 14.31 4.03 13.20
CA ALA A 279 14.05 4.66 14.49
C ALA A 279 13.80 3.55 15.52
N PRO A 280 14.28 3.68 16.77
CA PRO A 280 14.16 2.61 17.76
C PRO A 280 12.69 2.20 17.92
N GLY A 281 12.35 1.01 17.41
CA GLY A 281 10.99 0.46 17.39
C GLY A 281 10.40 0.18 15.99
N GLU A 282 11.04 0.62 14.91
CA GLU A 282 10.58 0.33 13.55
C GLU A 282 11.05 -1.08 13.13
N ARG A 283 10.11 -1.97 12.83
CA ARG A 283 10.43 -3.30 12.28
C ARG A 283 11.02 -3.12 10.88
N VAL A 284 12.33 -3.28 10.78
CA VAL A 284 13.00 -3.54 9.51
C VAL A 284 12.47 -4.88 8.99
N GLU A 285 11.60 -4.84 7.98
CA GLU A 285 11.29 -6.03 7.19
C GLU A 285 12.54 -6.43 6.40
N ARG A 286 13.46 -7.15 7.07
CA ARG A 286 14.51 -7.85 6.36
C ARG A 286 13.83 -8.84 5.42
N GLY A 287 13.99 -8.62 4.12
CA GLY A 287 13.55 -9.57 3.11
C GLY A 287 14.11 -10.96 3.45
N VAL A 288 13.33 -11.99 3.12
CA VAL A 288 13.53 -13.43 3.43
C VAL A 288 14.75 -14.02 2.69
N ARG A 289 15.88 -13.32 2.65
CA ARG A 289 17.15 -13.79 2.08
C ARG A 289 18.25 -13.98 3.12
N GLU A 290 17.98 -13.71 4.39
CA GLU A 290 18.91 -13.95 5.51
C GLU A 290 18.35 -14.94 6.54
N LEU A 291 17.51 -15.89 6.10
CA LEU A 291 17.16 -17.09 6.87
C LEU A 291 17.61 -18.34 6.11
#